data_AF-A0A2V7MCD9-F1
#
_entry.id   AF-A0A2V7MCD9-F1
#
_cell.length_a   1.000
_cell.length_b   1.000
_cell.length_c   1.000
_cell.angle_alpha   90.00
_cell.angle_beta   90.00
_cell.angle_gamma   90.00
#
_symmetry.space_group_name_H-M   'P 1'
#
loop_
_entity.id
_entity.type
_entity.pdbx_description
1 polymer ?
#
loop_
_entity_poly.entity_id
_entity_poly.type
_entity_poly.pdbx_seq_one_letter_code
_entity_poly.pdbx_strand_id
1 'polypeptide(L)'
;MAELFSIIAAVLSGVLVAALVFYVWGRRVERRATDQSQRLVLAAKEELMAVRENLHKSLDQKLAGVDAREQELRKFDQQLQDRTRALGKREQDISARLEQVAGLTAQEAKRELIAGLESAAKDEAAALVRNITEQARKNADREAKKIVALAIQRIAAEQTAESSVSAVVLPSDEMKGRIIGREGRNIRAFEAATGVDVIIDDTPDTVVVSCFEPVRREIGRLALERLIADGRIHPGRIEEIVKKAK
;
A
#
# COMPACT_ATOMS: atom_id res chain seq x y z
N MET A 1 -90.44 -98.72 -60.23
CA MET A 1 -89.43 -99.12 -59.21
C MET A 1 -88.00 -98.98 -59.72
N ALA A 2 -87.65 -99.45 -60.93
CA ALA A 2 -86.28 -99.40 -61.45
C ALA A 2 -85.71 -97.98 -61.71
N GLU A 3 -86.49 -97.03 -62.21
CA GLU A 3 -85.98 -95.67 -62.53
C GLU A 3 -85.60 -94.86 -61.27
N LEU A 4 -86.34 -94.98 -60.17
CA LEU A 4 -86.08 -94.26 -58.92
C LEU A 4 -84.73 -94.67 -58.29
N PHE A 5 -84.38 -95.96 -58.37
CA PHE A 5 -83.09 -96.48 -57.89
C PHE A 5 -81.90 -95.97 -58.72
N SER A 6 -82.08 -95.79 -60.03
CA SER A 6 -81.01 -95.27 -60.91
C SER A 6 -80.68 -93.80 -60.63
N ILE A 7 -81.70 -92.97 -60.36
CA ILE A 7 -81.53 -91.55 -60.03
C ILE A 7 -80.87 -91.39 -58.66
N ILE A 8 -81.27 -92.19 -57.66
CA ILE A 8 -80.64 -92.19 -56.33
C ILE A 8 -79.18 -92.63 -56.41
N ALA A 9 -78.87 -93.66 -57.20
CA ALA A 9 -77.49 -94.11 -57.42
C ALA A 9 -76.62 -93.05 -58.13
N ALA A 10 -77.17 -92.36 -59.14
CA ALA A 10 -76.48 -91.28 -59.83
C ALA A 10 -76.19 -90.08 -58.90
N VAL A 11 -77.17 -89.66 -58.08
CA VAL A 11 -77.00 -88.58 -57.11
C VAL A 11 -75.98 -88.95 -56.02
N LEU A 12 -76.05 -90.18 -55.49
CA LEU A 12 -75.05 -90.67 -54.52
C LEU A 12 -73.63 -90.72 -55.10
N SER A 13 -73.49 -91.15 -56.36
CA SER A 13 -72.19 -91.16 -57.04
C SER A 13 -71.64 -89.74 -57.27
N GLY A 14 -72.49 -88.77 -57.63
CA GLY A 14 -72.10 -87.38 -57.79
C GLY A 14 -71.67 -86.72 -56.47
N VAL A 15 -72.37 -87.02 -55.37
CA VAL A 15 -72.00 -86.54 -54.02
C VAL A 15 -70.68 -87.13 -53.56
N LEU A 16 -70.44 -88.42 -53.80
CA LEU A 16 -69.17 -89.08 -53.49
C LEU A 16 -68.00 -88.49 -54.28
N VAL A 17 -68.19 -88.22 -55.58
CA VAL A 17 -67.18 -87.58 -56.43
C VAL A 17 -66.91 -86.14 -55.96
N ALA A 18 -67.96 -85.36 -55.65
CA ALA A 18 -67.81 -84.01 -55.13
C ALA A 18 -67.08 -83.97 -53.77
N ALA A 19 -67.39 -84.92 -52.87
CA ALA A 19 -66.70 -85.06 -51.58
C ALA A 19 -65.23 -85.45 -51.75
N LEU A 20 -64.92 -86.37 -52.69
CA LEU A 20 -63.54 -86.75 -53.01
C LEU A 20 -62.76 -85.57 -53.61
N VAL A 21 -63.38 -84.82 -54.53
CA VAL A 21 -62.78 -83.62 -55.13
C VAL A 21 -62.55 -82.54 -54.07
N PHE A 22 -63.51 -82.30 -53.18
CA PHE A 22 -63.37 -81.34 -52.09
C PHE A 22 -62.30 -81.77 -51.08
N TYR A 23 -62.23 -83.07 -50.74
CA TYR A 23 -61.18 -83.62 -49.88
C TYR A 23 -59.80 -83.49 -50.53
N VAL A 24 -59.65 -83.85 -51.81
CA VAL A 24 -58.38 -83.72 -52.54
C VAL A 24 -58.00 -82.26 -52.73
N TRP A 25 -58.96 -81.37 -52.97
CA TRP A 25 -58.74 -79.93 -53.11
C TRP A 25 -58.36 -79.30 -51.77
N GLY A 26 -59.07 -79.61 -50.68
CA GLY A 26 -58.74 -79.16 -49.32
C GLY A 26 -57.34 -79.63 -48.90
N ARG A 27 -57.01 -80.90 -49.12
CA ARG A 27 -55.67 -81.45 -48.84
C ARG A 27 -54.59 -80.82 -49.72
N ARG A 28 -54.91 -80.43 -50.97
CA ARG A 28 -54.00 -79.72 -51.88
C ARG A 28 -53.82 -78.25 -51.45
N VAL A 29 -54.85 -77.61 -50.91
CA VAL A 29 -54.78 -76.24 -50.35
C VAL A 29 -53.95 -76.24 -49.06
N GLU A 30 -54.16 -77.19 -48.15
CA GLU A 30 -53.35 -77.35 -46.92
C GLU A 30 -51.86 -77.60 -47.22
N ARG A 31 -51.56 -78.45 -48.21
CA ARG A 31 -50.17 -78.66 -48.67
C ARG A 31 -49.55 -77.39 -49.25
N ARG A 32 -50.30 -76.62 -50.05
CA ARG A 32 -49.80 -75.33 -50.56
C ARG A 32 -49.58 -74.31 -49.44
N ALA A 33 -50.47 -74.24 -48.45
CA ALA A 33 -50.33 -73.33 -47.32
C ALA A 33 -49.13 -73.69 -46.42
N THR A 34 -48.91 -74.99 -46.19
CA THR A 34 -47.75 -75.49 -45.43
C THR A 34 -46.44 -75.28 -46.19
N ASP A 35 -46.40 -75.57 -47.50
CA ASP A 35 -45.23 -75.30 -48.35
C ASP A 35 -44.91 -73.79 -48.41
N GLN A 36 -45.93 -72.92 -48.53
CA GLN A 36 -45.74 -71.47 -48.49
C GLN A 36 -45.23 -71.00 -47.12
N SER A 37 -45.78 -71.51 -46.03
CA SER A 37 -45.33 -71.17 -44.67
C SER A 37 -43.88 -71.61 -44.44
N GLN A 38 -43.51 -72.82 -44.88
CA GLN A 38 -42.12 -73.30 -44.78
C GLN A 38 -41.16 -72.43 -45.59
N ARG A 39 -41.54 -72.02 -46.82
CA ARG A 39 -40.72 -71.11 -47.63
C ARG A 39 -40.51 -69.75 -46.97
N LEU A 40 -41.56 -69.18 -46.35
CA LEU A 40 -41.44 -67.92 -45.63
C LEU A 40 -40.51 -68.04 -44.41
N VAL A 41 -40.61 -69.14 -43.66
CA VAL A 41 -39.71 -69.40 -42.52
C VAL A 41 -38.27 -69.59 -42.97
N LEU A 42 -38.03 -70.30 -44.07
CA LEU A 42 -36.70 -70.45 -44.67
C LEU A 42 -36.12 -69.10 -45.11
N ALA A 43 -36.90 -68.29 -45.83
CA ALA A 43 -36.48 -66.95 -46.26
C ALA A 43 -36.16 -66.04 -45.06
N ALA A 44 -37.01 -66.02 -44.04
CA ALA A 44 -36.76 -65.23 -42.82
C ALA A 44 -35.51 -65.71 -42.06
N LYS A 45 -35.25 -67.02 -42.06
CA LYS A 45 -34.03 -67.59 -41.46
C LYS A 45 -32.78 -67.22 -42.26
N GLU A 46 -32.84 -67.23 -43.58
CA GLU A 46 -31.75 -66.80 -44.46
C GLU A 46 -31.43 -65.31 -44.28
N GLU A 47 -32.46 -64.45 -44.24
CA GLU A 47 -32.29 -63.01 -43.96
C GLU A 47 -31.67 -62.77 -42.58
N LEU A 48 -32.15 -63.48 -41.54
CA LEU A 48 -31.59 -63.37 -40.18
C LEU A 48 -30.11 -63.81 -40.15
N MET A 49 -29.75 -64.87 -40.87
CA MET A 49 -28.37 -65.34 -40.95
C MET A 49 -27.49 -64.32 -41.68
N ALA A 50 -27.96 -63.72 -42.77
CA ALA A 50 -27.24 -62.67 -43.48
C ALA A 50 -27.03 -61.42 -42.61
N VAL A 51 -28.06 -60.97 -41.87
CA VAL A 51 -27.95 -59.86 -40.92
C VAL A 51 -26.96 -60.19 -39.81
N ARG A 52 -27.02 -61.40 -39.26
CA ARG A 52 -26.09 -61.87 -38.22
C ARG A 52 -24.65 -61.90 -38.73
N GLU A 53 -24.41 -62.38 -39.94
CA GLU A 53 -23.07 -62.44 -40.54
C GLU A 53 -22.51 -61.04 -40.78
N ASN A 54 -23.32 -60.12 -41.32
CA ASN A 54 -22.92 -58.72 -41.50
C ASN A 54 -22.61 -58.03 -40.16
N LEU A 55 -23.39 -58.33 -39.11
CA LEU A 55 -23.11 -57.83 -37.77
C LEU A 55 -21.80 -58.37 -37.21
N HIS A 56 -21.53 -59.68 -37.36
CA HIS A 56 -20.25 -60.27 -36.92
C HIS A 56 -19.07 -59.62 -37.66
N LYS A 57 -19.15 -59.50 -38.99
CA LYS A 57 -18.11 -58.81 -39.77
C LYS A 57 -17.89 -57.36 -39.32
N SER A 58 -18.97 -56.63 -39.01
CA SER A 58 -18.87 -55.25 -38.51
C SER A 58 -18.24 -55.20 -37.10
N LEU A 59 -18.58 -56.14 -36.23
CA LEU A 59 -18.00 -56.24 -34.90
C LEU A 59 -16.52 -56.61 -34.95
N ASP A 60 -16.14 -57.57 -35.80
CA ASP A 60 -14.74 -57.98 -35.98
C ASP A 60 -13.88 -56.82 -36.51
N GLN A 61 -14.41 -56.04 -37.47
CA GLN A 61 -13.74 -54.83 -37.94
C GLN A 61 -13.58 -53.77 -36.85
N LYS A 62 -14.60 -53.58 -36.00
CA LYS A 62 -14.53 -52.64 -34.87
C LYS A 62 -13.54 -53.11 -33.82
N LEU A 63 -13.53 -54.40 -33.49
CA LEU A 63 -12.60 -55.00 -32.53
C LEU A 63 -11.16 -54.85 -33.01
N ALA A 64 -10.88 -55.20 -34.27
CA ALA A 64 -9.57 -55.00 -34.87
C ALA A 64 -9.13 -53.52 -34.85
N GLY A 65 -10.06 -52.59 -35.10
CA GLY A 65 -9.80 -51.15 -35.01
C GLY A 65 -9.51 -50.66 -33.58
N VAL A 66 -10.17 -51.23 -32.57
CA VAL A 66 -9.91 -50.94 -31.16
C VAL A 66 -8.54 -51.50 -30.75
N ASP A 67 -8.23 -52.75 -31.11
CA ASP A 67 -6.95 -53.40 -30.80
C ASP A 67 -5.77 -52.63 -31.41
N ALA A 68 -5.91 -52.19 -32.67
CA ALA A 68 -4.89 -51.38 -33.34
C ALA A 68 -4.64 -50.05 -32.60
N ARG A 69 -5.72 -49.34 -32.21
CA ARG A 69 -5.61 -48.10 -31.44
C ARG A 69 -5.02 -48.33 -30.06
N GLU A 70 -5.36 -49.43 -29.38
CA GLU A 70 -4.80 -49.75 -28.08
C GLU A 70 -3.29 -49.99 -28.17
N GLN A 71 -2.83 -50.69 -29.21
CA GLN A 71 -1.41 -50.89 -29.45
C GLN A 71 -0.67 -49.58 -29.77
N GLU A 72 -1.27 -48.69 -30.56
CA GLU A 72 -0.70 -47.36 -30.84
C GLU A 72 -0.59 -46.51 -29.56
N LEU A 73 -1.65 -46.48 -28.76
CA LEU A 73 -1.67 -45.76 -27.49
C LEU A 73 -0.62 -46.29 -26.52
N ARG A 74 -0.46 -47.62 -26.41
CA ARG A 74 0.59 -48.23 -25.58
C ARG A 74 2.00 -47.84 -26.04
N LYS A 75 2.25 -47.81 -27.35
CA LYS A 75 3.53 -47.35 -27.90
C LYS A 75 3.78 -45.88 -27.58
N PHE A 76 2.75 -45.04 -27.72
CA PHE A 76 2.85 -43.62 -27.44
C PHE A 76 3.10 -43.35 -25.94
N ASP A 77 2.40 -44.05 -25.06
CA ASP A 77 2.60 -43.94 -23.62
C ASP A 77 4.02 -44.33 -23.21
N GLN A 78 4.54 -45.44 -23.76
CA GLN A 78 5.92 -45.85 -23.53
C GLN A 78 6.92 -44.77 -23.99
N GLN A 79 6.72 -44.21 -25.19
CA GLN A 79 7.57 -43.13 -25.70
C GLN A 79 7.51 -41.86 -24.83
N LEU A 80 6.33 -41.52 -24.32
CA LEU A 80 6.15 -40.39 -23.42
C LEU A 80 6.87 -40.62 -22.09
N GLN A 81 6.76 -41.80 -21.51
CA GLN A 81 7.45 -42.16 -20.28
C GLN A 81 8.98 -42.08 -20.45
N ASP A 82 9.50 -42.61 -21.56
CA ASP A 82 10.94 -42.57 -21.86
C ASP A 82 11.44 -41.14 -22.06
N ARG A 83 10.68 -40.30 -22.79
CA ARG A 83 10.99 -38.88 -22.95
C ARG A 83 10.97 -38.12 -21.62
N THR A 84 9.98 -38.38 -20.78
CA THR A 84 9.84 -37.73 -19.47
C THR A 84 11.04 -38.06 -18.58
N ARG A 85 11.45 -39.33 -18.55
CA ARG A 85 12.65 -39.77 -17.81
C ARG A 85 13.91 -39.13 -18.36
N ALA A 86 14.06 -39.05 -19.68
CA ALA A 86 15.22 -38.42 -20.32
C ALA A 86 15.31 -36.92 -20.02
N LEU A 87 14.17 -36.21 -20.01
CA LEU A 87 14.11 -34.79 -19.65
C LEU A 87 14.50 -34.56 -18.18
N GLY A 88 13.94 -35.33 -17.25
CA GLY A 88 14.29 -35.21 -15.83
C GLY A 88 15.78 -35.43 -15.57
N LYS A 89 16.42 -36.38 -16.26
CA LYS A 89 17.89 -36.58 -16.18
C LYS A 89 18.66 -35.38 -16.73
N ARG A 90 18.25 -34.84 -17.88
CA ARG A 90 18.89 -33.65 -18.46
C ARG A 90 18.77 -32.42 -17.55
N GLU A 91 17.62 -32.22 -16.92
CA GLU A 91 17.42 -31.13 -15.96
C GLU A 91 18.37 -31.27 -14.77
N GLN A 92 18.51 -32.48 -14.22
CA GLN A 92 19.47 -32.76 -13.15
C GLN A 92 20.91 -32.50 -13.60
N ASP A 93 21.30 -32.97 -14.78
CA ASP A 93 22.64 -32.76 -15.34
C ASP A 93 22.94 -31.27 -15.58
N ILE A 94 21.97 -30.52 -16.10
CA ILE A 94 22.10 -29.07 -16.32
C ILE A 94 22.23 -28.36 -14.98
N SER A 95 21.40 -28.71 -14.00
CA SER A 95 21.47 -28.14 -12.66
C SER A 95 22.83 -28.40 -12.02
N ALA A 96 23.32 -29.64 -12.07
CA ALA A 96 24.63 -30.01 -11.52
C ALA A 96 25.78 -29.27 -12.23
N ARG A 97 25.72 -29.12 -13.57
CA ARG A 97 26.71 -28.34 -14.32
C ARG A 97 26.66 -26.86 -13.99
N LEU A 98 25.48 -26.28 -13.82
CA LEU A 98 25.32 -24.88 -13.41
C LEU A 98 25.89 -24.66 -12.00
N GLU A 99 25.64 -25.59 -11.07
CA GLU A 99 26.24 -25.56 -9.73
C GLU A 99 27.77 -25.67 -9.79
N GLN A 100 28.29 -26.55 -10.64
CA GLN A 100 29.75 -26.71 -10.82
C GLN A 100 30.40 -25.47 -11.45
N VAL A 101 29.77 -24.85 -12.45
CA VAL A 101 30.28 -23.65 -13.12
C VAL A 101 30.17 -22.41 -12.21
N ALA A 102 29.07 -22.29 -11.47
CA ALA A 102 28.87 -21.21 -10.51
C ALA A 102 29.76 -21.37 -9.26
N GLY A 103 30.30 -22.56 -9.02
CA GLY A 103 31.07 -22.88 -7.80
C GLY A 103 30.24 -22.80 -6.52
N LEU A 104 28.91 -22.74 -6.65
CA LEU A 104 27.94 -22.57 -5.58
C LEU A 104 26.75 -23.48 -5.88
N THR A 105 26.23 -24.13 -4.85
CA THR A 105 24.93 -24.82 -4.93
C THR A 105 23.80 -23.80 -5.09
N ALA A 106 22.66 -24.21 -5.63
CA ALA A 106 21.50 -23.33 -5.76
C ALA A 106 21.06 -22.72 -4.42
N GLN A 107 21.23 -23.46 -3.32
CA GLN A 107 20.90 -22.99 -1.98
C GLN A 107 21.90 -21.95 -1.46
N GLU A 108 23.19 -22.11 -1.76
CA GLU A 108 24.24 -21.16 -1.39
C GLU A 108 24.08 -19.85 -2.17
N ALA A 109 23.87 -19.92 -3.49
CA ALA A 109 23.61 -18.74 -4.31
C ALA A 109 22.39 -17.95 -3.81
N LYS A 110 21.32 -18.64 -3.41
CA LYS A 110 20.15 -18.00 -2.80
C LYS A 110 20.47 -17.32 -1.48
N ARG A 111 21.28 -17.95 -0.61
CA ARG A 111 21.68 -17.37 0.67
C ARG A 111 22.53 -16.12 0.49
N GLU A 112 23.49 -16.17 -0.44
CA GLU A 112 24.37 -15.05 -0.72
C GLU A 112 23.60 -13.86 -1.31
N LEU A 113 22.67 -14.11 -2.23
CA LEU A 113 21.78 -13.08 -2.77
C LEU A 113 20.95 -12.42 -1.66
N ILE A 114 20.33 -13.22 -0.79
CA ILE A 114 19.53 -12.70 0.32
C ILE A 114 20.41 -11.87 1.27
N ALA A 115 21.59 -12.37 1.63
CA ALA A 115 22.51 -11.66 2.51
C ALA A 115 22.98 -10.32 1.91
N GLY A 116 23.27 -10.29 0.61
CA GLY A 116 23.63 -9.06 -0.11
C GLY A 116 22.49 -8.04 -0.12
N LEU A 117 21.27 -8.48 -0.39
CA LEU A 117 20.08 -7.63 -0.33
C LEU A 117 19.83 -7.07 1.07
N GLU A 118 19.97 -7.90 2.11
CA GLU A 118 19.83 -7.46 3.49
C GLU A 118 20.89 -6.41 3.87
N SER A 119 22.15 -6.59 3.43
CA SER A 119 23.20 -5.61 3.68
C SER A 119 22.91 -4.28 2.99
N ALA A 120 22.55 -4.31 1.70
CA ALA A 120 22.22 -3.10 0.95
C ALA A 120 21.04 -2.34 1.58
N ALA A 121 19.98 -3.06 1.98
CA ALA A 121 18.82 -2.46 2.65
C ALA A 121 19.19 -1.80 3.99
N LYS A 122 20.11 -2.40 4.77
CA LYS A 122 20.61 -1.81 6.02
C LYS A 122 21.39 -0.52 5.77
N ASP A 123 22.25 -0.51 4.75
CA ASP A 123 23.06 0.66 4.40
C ASP A 123 22.18 1.83 3.92
N GLU A 124 21.19 1.54 3.07
CA GLU A 124 20.21 2.53 2.62
C GLU A 124 19.38 3.09 3.78
N ALA A 125 18.90 2.21 4.68
CA ALA A 125 18.16 2.62 5.86
C ALA A 125 19.00 3.52 6.78
N ALA A 126 20.28 3.17 7.00
CA ALA A 126 21.18 3.98 7.81
C ALA A 126 21.41 5.37 7.21
N ALA A 127 21.61 5.45 5.88
CA ALA A 127 21.73 6.72 5.17
C ALA A 127 20.47 7.58 5.29
N LEU A 128 19.29 6.97 5.14
CA LEU A 128 18.00 7.64 5.29
C LEU A 128 17.81 8.20 6.71
N VAL A 129 18.07 7.38 7.74
CA VAL A 129 17.97 7.80 9.14
C VAL A 129 18.90 8.97 9.44
N ARG A 130 20.14 8.93 8.93
CA ARG A 130 21.10 10.04 9.08
C ARG A 130 20.57 11.34 8.46
N ASN A 131 20.05 11.28 7.24
CA ASN A 131 19.49 12.43 6.55
C ASN A 131 18.28 13.03 7.29
N ILE A 132 17.35 12.18 7.74
CA ILE A 132 16.19 12.61 8.53
C ILE A 132 16.64 13.30 9.82
N THR A 133 17.61 12.70 10.52
CA THR A 133 18.13 13.25 11.79
C THR A 133 18.80 14.60 11.58
N GLU A 134 19.60 14.75 10.52
CA GLU A 134 20.26 16.02 10.21
C GLU A 134 19.25 17.11 9.84
N GLN A 135 18.23 16.78 9.03
CA GLN A 135 17.17 17.71 8.69
C GLN A 135 16.35 18.14 9.92
N ALA A 136 16.03 17.19 10.80
CA ALA A 136 15.34 17.46 12.05
C ALA A 136 16.16 18.42 12.94
N ARG A 137 17.48 18.20 13.07
CA ARG A 137 18.38 19.10 13.81
C ARG A 137 18.43 20.50 13.21
N LYS A 138 18.54 20.64 11.89
CA LYS A 138 18.54 21.94 11.20
C LYS A 138 17.23 22.69 11.41
N ASN A 139 16.10 21.99 11.33
CA ASN A 139 14.78 22.58 11.57
C ASN A 139 14.62 23.01 13.04
N ALA A 140 15.06 22.18 13.98
CA ALA A 140 15.01 22.49 15.40
C ALA A 140 15.88 23.71 15.75
N ASP A 141 17.10 23.81 15.22
CA ASP A 141 17.98 24.97 15.42
C ASP A 141 17.36 26.26 14.87
N ARG A 142 16.76 26.19 13.67
CA ARG A 142 16.05 27.32 13.07
C ARG A 142 14.88 27.79 13.93
N GLU A 143 14.05 26.86 14.40
CA GLU A 143 12.88 27.21 15.22
C GLU A 143 13.30 27.72 16.60
N ALA A 144 14.34 27.13 17.21
CA ALA A 144 14.90 27.61 18.47
C ALA A 144 15.38 29.06 18.34
N LYS A 145 16.15 29.39 17.29
CA LYS A 145 16.61 30.76 17.02
C LYS A 145 15.45 31.73 16.84
N LYS A 146 14.40 31.32 16.12
CA LYS A 146 13.18 32.12 15.94
C LYS A 146 12.47 32.39 17.27
N ILE A 147 12.29 31.37 18.11
CA ILE A 147 11.68 31.51 19.44
C ILE A 147 12.49 32.47 20.31
N VAL A 148 13.81 32.31 20.36
CA VAL A 148 14.69 33.21 21.12
C VAL A 148 14.60 34.65 20.61
N ALA A 149 14.62 34.85 19.29
CA ALA A 149 14.47 36.18 18.70
C ALA A 149 13.13 36.82 19.06
N LEU A 150 12.03 36.06 19.01
CA LEU A 150 10.70 36.53 19.41
C LEU A 150 10.63 36.87 20.91
N ALA A 151 11.27 36.06 21.75
CA ALA A 151 11.35 36.32 23.19
C ALA A 151 12.12 37.62 23.48
N ILE A 152 13.27 37.82 22.83
CA ILE A 152 14.05 39.07 22.93
C ILE A 152 13.21 40.26 22.48
N GLN A 153 12.52 40.17 21.33
CA GLN A 153 11.68 41.26 20.83
C GLN A 153 10.56 41.64 21.81
N ARG A 154 9.93 40.64 22.46
CA ARG A 154 8.89 40.89 23.47
C ARG A 154 9.45 41.54 24.74
N ILE A 155 10.54 41.02 25.28
CA ILE A 155 11.13 41.52 26.52
C ILE A 155 11.77 42.90 26.31
N ALA A 156 12.41 43.13 25.16
CA ALA A 156 13.06 44.40 24.87
C ALA A 156 12.07 45.57 24.96
N ALA A 157 10.84 45.41 24.45
CA ALA A 157 9.81 46.44 24.50
C ALA A 157 9.43 46.80 25.95
N GLU A 158 9.23 45.80 26.81
CA GLU A 158 8.87 46.00 28.23
C GLU A 158 10.04 46.58 29.03
N GLN A 159 11.27 46.08 28.84
CA GLN A 159 12.46 46.59 29.53
C GLN A 159 12.81 48.03 29.14
N THR A 160 12.68 48.45 27.88
CA THR A 160 12.97 49.85 27.51
C THR A 160 12.02 50.86 28.16
N ALA A 161 10.78 50.48 28.42
CA ALA A 161 9.82 51.37 29.09
C ALA A 161 10.16 51.55 30.57
N GLU A 162 10.48 50.46 31.29
CA GLU A 162 10.83 50.50 32.71
C GLU A 162 12.28 50.98 32.97
N SER A 163 13.19 50.79 32.01
CA SER A 163 14.61 51.17 32.16
C SER A 163 14.95 52.60 31.72
N SER A 164 13.98 53.41 31.29
CA SER A 164 14.25 54.74 30.74
C SER A 164 14.12 55.87 31.76
N VAL A 165 13.41 55.67 32.88
CA VAL A 165 13.15 56.72 33.88
C VAL A 165 13.55 56.27 35.28
N SER A 166 13.99 57.21 36.13
CA SER A 166 14.27 56.99 37.55
C SER A 166 13.87 58.22 38.34
N ALA A 167 13.03 58.05 39.36
CA ALA A 167 12.62 59.14 40.25
C ALA A 167 13.65 59.36 41.37
N VAL A 168 13.93 60.62 41.70
CA VAL A 168 14.76 61.04 42.84
C VAL A 168 13.92 61.94 43.74
N VAL A 169 13.84 61.58 45.02
CA VAL A 169 13.09 62.34 46.02
C VAL A 169 13.93 63.50 46.54
N LEU A 170 13.32 64.68 46.60
CA LEU A 170 13.92 65.90 47.11
C LEU A 170 13.49 66.15 48.56
N PRO A 171 14.37 66.74 49.39
CA PRO A 171 14.04 67.07 50.78
C PRO A 171 13.15 68.32 50.92
N SER A 172 13.06 69.16 49.88
CA SER A 172 12.18 70.33 49.82
C SER A 172 12.10 70.93 48.41
N ASP A 173 11.04 71.69 48.13
CA ASP A 173 10.92 72.50 46.90
C ASP A 173 12.01 73.58 46.77
N GLU A 174 12.62 74.03 47.87
CA GLU A 174 13.78 74.92 47.80
C GLU A 174 14.97 74.22 47.12
N MET A 175 15.14 72.91 47.36
CA MET A 175 16.16 72.09 46.68
C MET A 175 15.84 71.96 45.18
N LYS A 176 14.57 71.83 44.81
CA LYS A 176 14.10 71.83 43.41
C LYS A 176 14.55 73.11 42.68
N GLY A 177 14.36 74.27 43.31
CA GLY A 177 14.81 75.57 42.79
C GLY A 177 16.34 75.68 42.62
N ARG A 178 17.12 75.10 43.54
CA ARG A 178 18.60 75.06 43.44
C ARG A 178 19.10 74.12 42.35
N ILE A 179 18.42 73.00 42.13
CA ILE A 179 18.71 72.05 41.03
C ILE A 179 18.48 72.72 39.67
N ILE A 180 17.40 73.49 39.50
CA ILE A 180 17.15 74.25 38.27
C ILE A 180 18.21 75.34 38.10
N GLY A 181 18.42 76.16 39.14
CA GLY A 181 19.29 77.34 39.08
C GLY A 181 18.67 78.49 38.29
N ARG A 182 19.29 79.68 38.33
CA ARG A 182 18.81 80.85 37.59
C ARG A 182 18.86 80.56 36.08
N GLU A 183 17.71 80.68 35.41
CA GLU A 183 17.53 80.38 33.97
C GLU A 183 17.83 78.92 33.57
N GLY A 184 17.74 77.96 34.51
CA GLY A 184 18.03 76.56 34.21
C GLY A 184 19.53 76.25 34.04
N ARG A 185 20.42 77.14 34.50
CA ARG A 185 21.88 76.97 34.34
C ARG A 185 22.41 75.68 34.98
N ASN A 186 21.89 75.31 36.15
CA ASN A 186 22.39 74.17 36.90
C ASN A 186 21.91 72.85 36.29
N ILE A 187 20.62 72.77 35.93
CA ILE A 187 20.05 71.59 35.28
C ILE A 187 20.71 71.33 33.92
N ARG A 188 20.90 72.36 33.08
CA ARG A 188 21.60 72.18 31.78
C ARG A 188 23.05 71.75 31.94
N ALA A 189 23.76 72.26 32.95
CA ALA A 189 25.12 71.83 33.24
C ALA A 189 25.16 70.36 33.72
N PHE A 190 24.17 69.94 34.49
CA PHE A 190 24.00 68.56 34.93
C PHE A 190 23.69 67.61 33.77
N GLU A 191 22.73 67.96 32.91
CA GLU A 191 22.37 67.21 31.71
C GLU A 191 23.58 67.08 30.76
N ALA A 192 24.32 68.17 30.55
CA ALA A 192 25.54 68.15 29.73
C ALA A 192 26.67 67.27 30.32
N ALA A 193 26.83 67.24 31.64
CA ALA A 193 27.89 66.48 32.31
C ALA A 193 27.59 64.97 32.38
N THR A 194 26.32 64.61 32.56
CA THR A 194 25.86 63.23 32.76
C THR A 194 25.36 62.58 31.46
N GLY A 195 24.86 63.38 30.50
CA GLY A 195 24.22 62.89 29.29
C GLY A 195 22.85 62.25 29.54
N VAL A 196 22.15 62.68 30.59
CA VAL A 196 20.77 62.30 30.91
C VAL A 196 19.86 63.53 30.78
N ASP A 197 18.57 63.32 30.60
CA ASP A 197 17.56 64.39 30.62
C ASP A 197 16.90 64.44 32.00
N VAL A 198 16.72 65.63 32.55
CA VAL A 198 16.09 65.80 33.87
C VAL A 198 14.74 66.48 33.71
N ILE A 199 13.68 65.73 33.99
CA ILE A 199 12.30 66.18 33.85
C ILE A 199 11.80 66.66 35.21
N ILE A 200 11.32 67.90 35.23
CA ILE A 200 10.74 68.54 36.39
C ILE A 200 9.25 68.74 36.11
N ASP A 201 8.41 68.03 36.86
CA ASP A 201 6.96 68.06 36.71
C ASP A 201 6.28 68.71 37.94
N ASP A 202 4.96 68.85 37.91
CA ASP A 202 4.11 69.41 38.97
C ASP A 202 4.02 68.52 40.22
N THR A 203 4.70 67.37 40.22
CA THR A 203 4.83 66.51 41.41
C THR A 203 5.71 67.21 42.45
N PRO A 204 5.22 67.43 43.69
CA PRO A 204 6.01 68.03 44.76
C PRO A 204 7.14 67.09 45.19
N ASP A 205 8.27 67.67 45.61
CA ASP A 205 9.40 66.95 46.21
C ASP A 205 10.00 65.80 45.36
N THR A 206 9.77 65.76 44.04
CA THR A 206 10.33 64.70 43.16
C THR A 206 10.82 65.25 41.82
N VAL A 207 11.93 64.69 41.33
CA VAL A 207 12.49 64.95 40.00
C VAL A 207 12.73 63.63 39.28
N VAL A 208 12.48 63.60 37.97
CA VAL A 208 12.64 62.38 37.16
C VAL A 208 13.88 62.49 36.29
N VAL A 209 14.79 61.54 36.42
CA VAL A 209 15.97 61.38 35.56
C VAL A 209 15.61 60.40 34.44
N SER A 210 15.65 60.86 33.20
CA SER A 210 15.35 60.09 32.00
C SER A 210 16.63 59.86 31.17
N CYS A 211 16.89 58.61 30.79
CA CYS A 211 17.96 58.28 29.85
C CYS A 211 17.75 56.87 29.29
N PHE A 212 18.04 56.69 28.00
CA PHE A 212 17.93 55.39 27.33
C PHE A 212 19.02 54.38 27.76
N GLU A 213 20.17 54.86 28.27
CA GLU A 213 21.26 54.01 28.73
C GLU A 213 21.18 53.79 30.25
N PRO A 214 20.94 52.55 30.74
CA PRO A 214 20.67 52.30 32.15
C PRO A 214 21.85 52.65 33.06
N VAL A 215 23.09 52.48 32.56
CA VAL A 215 24.33 52.85 33.28
C VAL A 215 24.42 54.35 33.47
N ARG A 216 24.15 55.15 32.41
CA ARG A 216 24.18 56.61 32.51
C ARG A 216 23.07 57.15 33.40
N ARG A 217 21.86 56.58 33.29
CA ARG A 217 20.73 56.92 34.16
C ARG A 217 21.08 56.72 35.64
N GLU A 218 21.72 55.60 35.97
CA GLU A 218 22.10 55.28 37.35
C GLU A 218 23.22 56.20 37.87
N ILE A 219 24.21 56.51 37.04
CA ILE A 219 25.24 57.51 37.34
C ILE A 219 24.60 58.88 37.58
N GLY A 220 23.61 59.26 36.76
CA GLY A 220 22.83 60.49 36.91
C GLY A 220 22.05 60.51 38.23
N ARG A 221 21.32 59.44 38.55
CA ARG A 221 20.58 59.28 39.82
C ARG A 221 21.50 59.45 41.04
N LEU A 222 22.62 58.73 41.07
CA LEU A 222 23.60 58.77 42.17
C LEU A 222 24.28 60.14 42.27
N ALA A 223 24.61 60.77 41.14
CA ALA A 223 25.19 62.10 41.13
C ALA A 223 24.21 63.15 41.68
N LEU A 224 22.92 63.05 41.33
CA LEU A 224 21.88 63.94 41.82
C LEU A 224 21.65 63.76 43.33
N GLU A 225 21.58 62.52 43.83
CA GLU A 225 21.48 62.22 45.27
C GLU A 225 22.66 62.78 46.07
N ARG A 226 23.88 62.64 45.54
CA ARG A 226 25.09 63.20 46.16
C ARG A 226 25.10 64.73 46.15
N LEU A 227 24.62 65.37 45.09
CA LEU A 227 24.48 66.83 45.01
C LEU A 227 23.43 67.35 46.01
N ILE A 228 22.32 66.62 46.19
CA ILE A 228 21.28 66.94 47.16
C ILE A 228 21.83 66.84 48.60
N ALA A 229 22.57 65.77 48.90
CA ALA A 229 23.18 65.56 50.21
C ALA A 229 24.24 66.63 50.55
N ASP A 230 24.98 67.13 49.55
CA ASP A 230 25.98 68.21 49.69
C ASP A 230 25.31 69.60 49.78
N GLY A 231 24.11 69.77 49.22
CA GLY A 231 23.31 71.00 49.29
C GLY A 231 23.85 72.20 48.49
N ARG A 232 24.98 72.03 47.78
CA ARG A 232 25.64 73.03 46.93
C ARG A 232 25.59 72.62 45.47
N ILE A 233 24.77 73.31 44.68
CA ILE A 233 24.54 72.98 43.28
C ILE A 233 24.99 74.16 42.41
N HIS A 234 26.12 73.99 41.73
CA HIS A 234 26.65 74.92 40.73
C HIS A 234 27.51 74.16 39.70
N PRO A 235 27.74 74.69 38.49
CA PRO A 235 28.34 73.94 37.38
C PRO A 235 29.66 73.23 37.72
N GLY A 236 30.60 73.93 38.37
CA GLY A 236 31.88 73.32 38.75
C GLY A 236 31.78 72.15 39.74
N ARG A 237 30.80 72.15 40.65
CA ARG A 237 30.60 71.06 41.61
C ARG A 237 29.89 69.87 40.98
N ILE A 238 28.96 70.14 40.06
CA ILE A 238 28.26 69.13 39.26
C ILE A 238 29.28 68.27 38.50
N GLU A 239 30.21 68.88 37.77
CA GLU A 239 31.24 68.12 37.04
C GLU A 239 32.11 67.25 37.94
N GLU A 240 32.46 67.75 39.13
CA GLU A 240 33.27 67.01 40.11
C GLU A 240 32.53 65.78 40.65
N ILE A 241 31.26 65.95 41.05
CA ILE A 241 30.45 64.85 41.62
C ILE A 241 30.14 63.81 40.55
N VAL A 242 29.84 64.24 39.32
CA VAL A 242 29.60 63.32 38.19
C VAL A 242 30.85 62.50 37.88
N LYS A 243 32.05 63.10 37.91
CA LYS A 243 33.31 62.36 37.75
C LYS A 243 33.58 61.34 38.86
N LYS A 244 33.10 61.58 40.08
CA LYS A 244 33.18 60.62 41.20
C LYS A 244 32.09 59.55 41.18
N ALA A 245 31.05 59.74 40.36
CA ALA A 245 29.93 58.82 40.22
C ALA A 245 30.07 57.90 38.99
N LYS A 246 30.89 58.30 38.00
CA LYS A 246 31.42 57.42 36.93
C LYS A 246 32.44 56.44 37.50
#